data_AF-A0A7I7YX00-F1
#
_entry.id   AF-A0A7I7YX00-F1
#
_cell.length_a   1.000
_cell.length_b   1.000
_cell.length_c   1.000
_cell.angle_alpha   90.00
_cell.angle_beta   90.00
_cell.angle_gamma   90.00
#
_symmetry.space_group_name_H-M   'P 1'
#
loop_
_entity.id
_entity.type
_entity.pdbx_description
1 polymer ?
#
loop_
_entity_poly.entity_id
_entity_poly.type
_entity_poly.pdbx_seq_one_letter_code
_entity_poly.pdbx_strand_id
1 'polypeptide(L)'
;MGRSSGGVGESPLTAFRDLDTPRLLDNVTTFNFHPHLPHYERTDPETDSVRVLGRQRIDPNRPHPSPRPVTQFNVLIWLPPNGRRVGDVVLVDSTNFTTLFGGTESLENFGTTSRP
;
A
#
# COMPACT_ATOMS: atom_id res chain seq x y z
N MET A 1 -34.46 7.30 2.09
CA MET A 1 -33.49 7.89 3.03
C MET A 1 -32.37 6.87 3.27
N GLY A 2 -31.41 6.76 2.34
CA GLY A 2 -30.31 5.81 2.45
C GLY A 2 -29.23 6.37 3.37
N ARG A 3 -28.97 5.69 4.49
CA ARG A 3 -27.82 6.02 5.34
C ARG A 3 -26.56 5.65 4.56
N SER A 4 -25.80 6.64 4.12
CA SER A 4 -24.41 6.45 3.71
C SER A 4 -23.65 5.91 4.92
N SER A 5 -23.30 4.63 4.89
CA SER A 5 -22.35 4.03 5.83
C SER A 5 -20.96 4.56 5.49
N GLY A 6 -20.65 5.76 5.97
CA GLY A 6 -19.27 6.21 6.13
C GLY A 6 -18.64 5.39 7.24
N GLY A 7 -18.09 4.23 6.90
CA GLY A 7 -17.33 3.40 7.83
C GLY A 7 -16.04 4.10 8.22
N VAL A 8 -15.83 4.29 9.52
CA VAL A 8 -14.52 4.61 10.08
C VAL A 8 -13.67 3.36 9.90
N GLY A 9 -12.77 3.32 8.90
CA GLY A 9 -11.83 2.20 8.80
C GLY A 9 -11.22 1.89 7.43
N GLU A 10 -11.64 2.50 6.32
CA GLU A 10 -11.10 2.13 5.00
C GLU A 10 -10.77 3.37 4.17
N SER A 11 -9.48 3.59 3.91
CA SER A 11 -8.97 4.64 3.05
C SER A 11 -8.59 4.01 1.71
N PRO A 12 -9.23 4.38 0.58
CA PRO A 12 -8.94 3.77 -0.72
C PRO A 12 -7.45 3.81 -1.06
N LEU A 13 -6.96 2.71 -1.65
CA LEU A 13 -5.59 2.62 -2.12
C LEU A 13 -5.43 3.45 -3.40
N THR A 14 -4.56 4.45 -3.36
CA THR A 14 -4.00 5.05 -4.58
C THR A 14 -2.98 4.07 -5.13
N ALA A 15 -3.37 3.27 -6.12
CA ALA A 15 -2.55 2.19 -6.68
C ALA A 15 -1.99 2.54 -8.06
N PHE A 16 -0.68 2.36 -8.22
CA PHE A 16 0.08 2.63 -9.44
C PHE A 16 0.24 1.34 -10.26
N ARG A 17 -0.86 0.92 -10.90
CA ARG A 17 -0.93 -0.38 -11.62
C ARG A 17 -0.08 -0.43 -12.88
N ASP A 18 0.16 0.73 -13.49
CA ASP A 18 1.11 0.89 -14.59
C ASP A 18 2.54 0.50 -14.19
N LEU A 19 2.88 0.64 -12.91
CA LEU A 19 4.17 0.23 -12.35
C LEU A 19 4.19 -1.21 -11.83
N ASP A 20 3.02 -1.83 -11.64
CA ASP A 20 2.84 -3.16 -11.03
C ASP A 20 2.93 -4.29 -12.06
N THR A 21 4.11 -4.44 -12.67
CA THR A 21 4.37 -5.53 -13.62
C THR A 21 4.07 -6.93 -13.06
N PRO A 22 4.33 -7.24 -11.76
CA PRO A 22 3.98 -8.54 -11.20
C PRO A 22 2.48 -8.73 -10.93
N ARG A 23 1.65 -7.69 -11.10
CA ARG A 23 0.20 -7.73 -10.89
C ARG A 23 -0.22 -8.09 -9.47
N LEU A 24 0.51 -7.53 -8.49
CA LEU A 24 0.24 -7.71 -7.06
C LEU A 24 -1.08 -7.06 -6.63
N LEU A 25 -1.54 -6.04 -7.35
CA LEU A 25 -2.67 -5.18 -7.01
C LEU A 25 -3.92 -5.45 -7.84
N ASP A 26 -3.97 -6.58 -8.56
CA ASP A 26 -5.19 -7.03 -9.22
C ASP A 26 -6.31 -7.18 -8.19
N ASN A 27 -7.42 -6.46 -8.40
CA ASN A 27 -8.57 -6.44 -7.50
C ASN A 27 -8.28 -6.01 -6.04
N VAL A 28 -7.14 -5.36 -5.78
CA VAL A 28 -6.81 -4.76 -4.48
C VAL A 28 -7.26 -3.30 -4.45
N THR A 29 -8.29 -2.99 -3.66
CA THR A 29 -8.89 -1.65 -3.60
C THR A 29 -8.51 -0.87 -2.34
N THR A 30 -8.09 -1.57 -1.29
CA THR A 30 -7.64 -1.00 -0.02
C THR A 30 -6.60 -1.90 0.65
N PHE A 31 -5.74 -1.34 1.49
CA PHE A 31 -5.10 -2.11 2.56
C PHE A 31 -5.75 -1.76 3.90
N ASN A 32 -5.46 -2.57 4.92
CA ASN A 32 -5.95 -2.30 6.26
C ASN A 32 -5.53 -0.91 6.72
N PHE A 33 -6.49 -0.18 7.28
CA PHE A 33 -6.23 1.11 7.85
C PHE A 33 -5.62 0.93 9.24
N HIS A 34 -4.31 1.08 9.34
CA HIS A 34 -3.64 1.15 10.63
C HIS A 34 -3.32 2.62 10.95
N PRO A 35 -3.78 3.16 12.10
CA PRO A 35 -3.60 4.57 12.45
C PRO A 35 -2.14 4.97 12.71
N HIS A 36 -1.19 4.05 12.56
CA HIS A 36 0.25 4.28 12.71
C HIS A 36 1.09 3.57 11.65
N LEU A 37 0.56 3.28 10.45
CA LEU A 37 1.36 2.65 9.40
C LEU A 37 2.73 3.35 9.28
N PRO A 38 3.84 2.60 9.26
CA PRO A 38 5.14 3.20 9.03
C PRO A 38 5.13 3.89 7.68
N HIS A 39 5.50 5.17 7.66
CA HIS A 39 5.74 5.86 6.42
C HIS A 39 7.04 5.32 5.81
N TYR A 40 6.95 4.54 4.73
CA TYR A 40 8.12 4.20 3.92
C TYR A 40 8.55 5.41 3.08
N GLU A 41 8.94 6.48 3.77
CA GLU A 41 9.47 7.68 3.13
C GLU A 41 10.69 7.30 2.29
N ARG A 42 10.69 7.74 1.04
CA ARG A 42 11.87 7.63 0.20
C ARG A 42 12.75 8.85 0.44
N THR A 43 14.00 8.62 0.82
CA THR A 43 15.00 9.67 0.97
C THR A 43 15.69 10.03 -0.34
N ASP A 44 15.74 9.08 -1.29
CA ASP A 44 16.31 9.27 -2.62
C ASP A 44 15.22 9.47 -3.68
N PRO A 45 15.56 10.11 -4.83
CA PRO A 45 14.66 10.25 -5.96
C PRO A 45 14.07 8.92 -6.46
N GLU A 46 12.96 9.00 -7.20
CA GLU A 46 12.35 7.83 -7.82
C GLU A 46 13.28 7.21 -8.88
N THR A 47 13.33 5.89 -8.90
CA THR A 47 14.18 5.09 -9.79
C THR A 47 13.41 3.84 -10.21
N ASP A 48 13.77 3.24 -11.35
CA ASP A 48 13.12 2.00 -11.80
C ASP A 48 13.40 0.79 -10.90
N SER A 49 14.44 0.89 -10.05
CA SER A 49 14.89 -0.16 -9.13
C SER A 49 14.14 -0.22 -7.80
N VAL A 50 13.37 0.82 -7.47
CA VAL A 50 12.53 0.92 -6.27
C VAL A 50 11.25 1.63 -6.68
N ARG A 51 10.12 0.94 -6.70
CA ARG A 51 8.84 1.47 -7.19
C ARG A 51 7.85 1.52 -6.04
N VAL A 52 7.19 2.67 -5.86
CA VAL A 52 6.02 2.74 -4.99
C VAL A 52 4.82 2.25 -5.79
N LEU A 53 4.17 1.19 -5.33
CA LEU A 53 2.98 0.63 -6.00
C LEU A 53 1.67 1.10 -5.36
N GLY A 54 1.71 1.55 -4.10
CA GLY A 54 0.52 1.95 -3.39
C GLY A 54 0.76 3.07 -2.38
N ARG A 55 -0.20 4.01 -2.30
CA ARG A 55 -0.30 5.02 -1.25
C ARG A 55 -1.68 5.02 -0.61
N GLN A 56 -1.78 5.33 0.68
CA GLN A 56 -3.05 5.55 1.37
C GLN A 56 -3.06 6.88 2.11
N ARG A 57 -4.23 7.49 2.22
CA ARG A 57 -4.40 8.75 2.94
C ARG A 57 -4.10 8.60 4.41
N ILE A 58 -3.48 9.64 4.95
CA ILE A 58 -3.20 9.81 6.36
C ILE A 58 -4.46 10.34 7.05
N ASP A 59 -4.73 9.86 8.26
CA ASP A 59 -5.77 10.43 9.11
C ASP A 59 -5.27 11.74 9.74
N PRO A 60 -5.83 12.91 9.38
CA PRO A 60 -5.39 14.16 9.98
C PRO A 60 -5.68 14.26 11.48
N ASN A 61 -6.58 13.43 12.03
CA ASN A 61 -6.95 13.42 13.45
C ASN A 61 -6.12 12.44 14.28
N ARG A 62 -5.17 11.73 13.67
CA ARG A 62 -4.22 10.85 14.36
C ARG A 62 -2.82 11.41 14.14
N PRO A 63 -2.07 11.77 15.19
CA PRO A 63 -0.73 12.31 15.01
C PRO A 63 0.22 11.25 14.44
N HIS A 64 0.94 11.62 13.38
CA HIS A 64 1.96 10.77 12.78
C HIS A 64 3.31 11.48 12.79
N PRO A 65 4.40 10.80 13.19
CA PRO A 65 5.74 11.35 13.13
C PRO A 65 6.24 11.35 11.68
N SER A 66 6.12 12.49 11.00
CA SER A 66 6.73 12.74 9.70
C SER A 66 7.53 14.04 9.74
N PRO A 67 8.76 14.08 9.19
CA PRO A 67 9.56 15.30 9.12
C PRO A 67 9.01 16.33 8.12
N ARG A 68 8.05 15.93 7.27
CA ARG A 68 7.43 16.78 6.23
C ARG A 68 5.90 16.64 6.24
N PRO A 69 5.16 17.70 5.89
CA PRO A 69 3.71 17.60 5.70
C PRO A 69 3.41 16.75 4.46
N VAL A 70 2.75 15.60 4.67
CA VAL A 70 2.28 14.70 3.63
C VAL A 70 0.81 14.38 3.86
N THR A 71 0.07 14.09 2.79
CA THR A 71 -1.36 13.72 2.87
C THR A 71 -1.59 12.23 2.65
N GLN A 72 -0.57 11.50 2.17
CA GLN A 72 -0.58 10.07 1.94
C GLN A 72 0.77 9.45 2.31
N PHE A 73 0.76 8.20 2.77
CA PHE A 73 1.98 7.40 2.98
C PHE A 73 2.16 6.37 1.87
N ASN A 74 3.41 6.06 1.53
CA ASN A 74 3.75 4.87 0.76
C ASN A 74 3.45 3.63 1.62
N VAL A 75 2.63 2.72 1.10
CA VAL A 75 2.16 1.52 1.83
C VAL A 75 2.55 0.21 1.15
N LEU A 76 2.96 0.27 -0.12
CA LEU A 76 3.49 -0.87 -0.86
C LEU A 76 4.63 -0.42 -1.76
N ILE A 77 5.78 -1.06 -1.60
CA ILE A 77 6.97 -0.83 -2.39
C ILE A 77 7.39 -2.15 -3.05
N TRP A 78 7.75 -2.09 -4.33
CA TRP A 78 8.27 -3.21 -5.09
C TRP A 78 9.65 -2.88 -5.65
N LEU A 79 10.59 -3.79 -5.48
CA LEU A 79 11.94 -3.71 -6.01
C LEU A 79 12.09 -4.82 -7.05
N PRO A 80 12.03 -4.50 -8.36
CA PRO A 80 12.25 -5.50 -9.40
C PRO A 80 13.67 -6.09 -9.35
N PRO A 81 13.88 -7.26 -9.97
CA PRO A 81 15.21 -7.77 -10.26
C PRO A 81 16.04 -6.71 -11.01
N ASN A 82 17.32 -6.58 -10.68
CA ASN A 82 18.18 -5.54 -11.27
C ASN A 82 19.64 -5.98 -11.49
N GLY A 83 19.86 -7.24 -11.85
CA GLY A 83 21.20 -7.81 -12.08
C GLY A 83 21.98 -8.12 -10.79
N ARG A 84 21.87 -7.25 -9.77
CA ARG A 84 22.36 -7.51 -8.41
C ARG A 84 21.32 -8.22 -7.53
N ARG A 85 20.05 -7.97 -7.80
CA ARG A 85 18.89 -8.64 -7.20
C ARG A 85 18.29 -9.60 -8.22
N VAL A 86 18.23 -10.88 -7.89
CA VAL A 86 17.74 -11.93 -8.81
C VAL A 86 16.23 -12.17 -8.76
N GLY A 87 15.54 -11.60 -7.77
CA GLY A 87 14.10 -11.79 -7.57
C GLY A 87 13.41 -10.50 -7.15
N ASP A 88 12.09 -10.54 -7.22
CA ASP A 88 11.22 -9.47 -6.73
C ASP A 88 11.31 -9.36 -5.21
N VAL A 89 11.46 -8.15 -4.69
CA VAL A 89 11.31 -7.87 -3.26
C VAL A 89 10.12 -6.94 -3.08
N VAL A 90 9.19 -7.33 -2.22
CA VAL A 90 8.03 -6.54 -1.85
C VAL A 90 8.20 -6.10 -0.40
N LEU A 91 8.14 -4.80 -0.17
CA LEU A 91 8.11 -4.20 1.17
C LEU A 91 6.70 -3.72 1.44
N VAL A 92 6.12 -4.29 2.49
CA VAL A 92 4.75 -4.03 2.94
C VAL A 92 4.71 -4.21 4.47
N ASP A 93 3.87 -3.43 5.14
CA ASP A 93 3.74 -3.53 6.58
C ASP A 93 2.95 -4.79 6.98
N SER A 94 3.37 -5.46 8.06
CA SER A 94 2.72 -6.70 8.50
C SER A 94 1.29 -6.47 9.00
N THR A 95 0.94 -5.26 9.45
CA THR A 95 -0.43 -4.93 9.87
C THR A 95 -1.41 -4.98 8.69
N ASN A 96 -0.94 -4.90 7.44
CA ASN A 96 -1.78 -5.12 6.26
C ASN A 96 -2.38 -6.54 6.21
N PHE A 97 -1.77 -7.51 6.89
CA PHE A 97 -2.24 -8.90 6.95
C PHE A 97 -3.15 -9.18 8.15
N THR A 98 -3.60 -8.15 8.86
CA THR A 98 -4.63 -8.29 9.91
C THR A 98 -6.02 -8.15 9.28
N THR A 99 -7.07 -8.74 9.87
CA THR A 99 -8.47 -8.49 9.44
C THR A 99 -9.23 -7.58 10.40
N LEU A 100 -8.54 -7.07 11.42
CA LEU A 100 -9.14 -6.32 12.54
C LEU A 100 -9.76 -4.99 12.11
N PHE A 101 -9.38 -4.45 10.95
CA PHE A 101 -9.78 -3.11 10.50
C PHE A 101 -10.31 -3.09 9.04
N GLY A 102 -10.87 -4.20 8.55
CA GLY A 102 -11.49 -4.28 7.23
C GLY A 102 -10.60 -4.89 6.14
N GLY A 103 -10.84 -4.55 4.87
CA GLY A 103 -9.95 -4.90 3.75
C GLY A 103 -9.73 -6.39 3.45
N THR A 104 -10.54 -7.29 4.01
CA THR A 104 -10.32 -8.75 3.91
C THR A 104 -10.32 -9.26 2.46
N GLU A 105 -11.26 -8.79 1.62
CA GLU A 105 -11.32 -9.16 0.19
C GLU A 105 -10.06 -8.70 -0.55
N SER A 106 -9.57 -7.48 -0.26
CA SER A 106 -8.32 -6.98 -0.86
C SER A 106 -7.10 -7.79 -0.39
N LEU A 107 -7.11 -8.28 0.84
CA LEU A 107 -6.05 -9.13 1.37
C LEU A 107 -6.03 -10.52 0.70
N GLU A 108 -7.20 -11.10 0.43
CA GLU A 108 -7.31 -12.36 -0.32
C GLU A 108 -6.81 -12.23 -1.77
N ASN A 109 -6.95 -11.06 -2.37
CA ASN A 109 -6.46 -10.79 -3.72
C ASN A 109 -4.96 -10.42 -3.77
N PHE A 110 -4.38 -9.97 -2.66
CA PHE A 110 -3.02 -9.46 -2.65
C PHE A 110 -2.00 -10.57 -2.95
N GLY A 111 -1.35 -10.48 -4.11
CA GLY A 111 -0.32 -11.42 -4.54
C GLY A 111 -0.83 -12.81 -4.95
N THR A 112 -2.15 -13.01 -5.08
CA THR A 112 -2.73 -14.31 -5.50
C THR A 112 -2.82 -14.49 -7.02
N THR A 113 -2.44 -13.48 -7.80
CA THR A 113 -2.29 -13.63 -9.26
C THR A 113 -1.17 -14.63 -9.55
N SER A 114 -1.55 -15.82 -10.02
CA SER A 114 -0.63 -16.84 -10.54
C SER A 114 0.22 -16.22 -11.66
N ARG A 115 1.54 -16.20 -11.49
CA ARG A 115 2.43 -15.97 -12.65
C ARG A 115 2.13 -17.10 -13.67
N PRO A 116 1.89 -16.79 -14.96
CA PRO A 116 1.75 -17.82 -15.96
C PRO A 116 3.00 -18.69 -16.06
#